data_AF-A0A955HIL6-F1
#
_entry.id   AF-A0A955HIL6-F1
#
_cell.length_a   1.000
_cell.length_b   1.000
_cell.length_c   1.000
_cell.angle_alpha   90.00
_cell.angle_beta   90.00
_cell.angle_gamma   90.00
#
_symmetry.space_group_name_H-M   'P 1'
#
loop_
_entity.id
_entity.type
_entity.pdbx_description
1 polymer ?
#
loop_
_entity_poly.entity_id
_entity_poly.type
_entity_poly.pdbx_seq_one_letter_code
_entity_poly.pdbx_strand_id
1 'polypeptide(L)'
;MAELNFESYERVPFTIEAVEITEYNLEEVAKSVGDIQTDENGNRYIKVDRRLIPALTEVYPGYFMTKMDKKNRCYTPELFAKLFVKKAAA
;
A
#
# COMPACT_ATOMS: atom_id res chain seq x y z
N MET A 1 14.86 9.85 -8.03
CA MET A 1 14.35 8.70 -7.26
C MET A 1 13.10 9.19 -6.57
N ALA A 2 11.93 8.60 -6.84
CA ALA A 2 10.70 9.05 -6.19
C ALA A 2 10.73 8.54 -4.75
N GLU A 3 10.82 9.47 -3.79
CA GLU A 3 10.81 9.13 -2.37
C GLU A 3 9.38 8.72 -1.98
N LEU A 4 9.21 7.45 -1.61
CA LEU A 4 7.98 6.98 -0.99
C LEU A 4 7.89 7.63 0.40
N ASN A 5 6.98 8.57 0.55
CA ASN A 5 6.70 9.22 1.84
C ASN A 5 5.90 8.27 2.73
N PHE A 6 6.61 7.40 3.44
CA PHE A 6 6.02 6.54 4.44
C PHE A 6 5.65 7.34 5.69
N GLU A 7 4.37 7.27 6.08
CA GLU A 7 3.87 7.79 7.33
C GLU A 7 3.85 6.68 8.40
N SER A 8 4.07 7.07 9.66
CA SER A 8 4.06 6.13 10.79
C SER A 8 2.64 5.96 11.35
N TYR A 9 2.20 4.71 11.48
CA TYR A 9 0.90 4.34 12.04
C TYR A 9 1.06 3.36 13.20
N GLU A 10 0.18 3.47 14.19
CA GLU A 10 0.14 2.56 15.33
C GLU A 10 -0.96 1.52 15.17
N ARG A 11 -0.58 0.26 15.35
CA ARG A 11 -1.49 -0.89 15.48
C ARG A 11 -1.04 -1.70 16.69
N VAL A 12 -1.64 -1.39 17.85
CA VAL A 12 -1.27 -1.96 19.14
C VAL A 12 -1.07 -3.49 19.05
N PRO A 13 0.07 -4.04 19.50
CA PRO A 13 1.20 -3.40 20.20
C PRO A 13 2.38 -2.94 19.30
N PHE A 14 2.20 -2.78 17.99
CA PHE A 14 3.29 -2.48 17.04
C PHE A 14 3.08 -1.13 16.33
N THR A 15 4.19 -0.49 15.94
CA THR A 15 4.18 0.63 14.99
C THR A 15 4.56 0.10 13.61
N ILE A 16 3.90 0.60 12.57
CA ILE A 16 4.18 0.26 11.19
C ILE A 16 4.34 1.51 10.35
N GLU A 17 5.05 1.38 9.24
CA GLU A 17 5.14 2.42 8.22
C GLU A 17 4.15 2.11 7.11
N ALA A 18 3.42 3.11 6.62
CA ALA A 18 2.53 2.95 5.48
C ALA A 18 2.57 4.16 4.57
N VAL A 19 2.33 3.94 3.28
CA VAL A 19 2.28 4.97 2.25
C VAL A 19 0.98 4.85 1.48
N GLU A 20 0.35 5.97 1.19
CA GLU A 20 -0.79 6.02 0.28
C GLU A 20 -0.32 5.79 -1.15
N ILE A 21 -0.98 4.90 -1.86
CA ILE A 21 -0.70 4.57 -3.25
C ILE A 21 -1.42 5.61 -4.11
N THR A 22 -0.65 6.37 -4.87
CA THR A 22 -1.10 7.41 -5.79
C THR A 22 -0.62 7.08 -7.19
N GLU A 23 -1.17 7.74 -8.21
CA GLU A 23 -0.73 7.55 -9.60
C GLU A 23 0.76 7.87 -9.81
N TYR A 24 1.31 8.76 -8.98
CA TYR A 24 2.72 9.18 -9.04
C TYR A 24 3.69 8.16 -8.44
N ASN A 25 3.25 7.38 -7.45
CA ASN A 25 4.11 6.41 -6.76
C ASN A 25 3.74 4.95 -7.07
N LEU A 26 2.70 4.72 -7.88
CA LEU A 26 2.21 3.40 -8.29
C LEU A 26 3.35 2.51 -8.82
N GLU A 27 4.26 3.07 -9.62
CA GLU A 27 5.41 2.36 -10.20
C GLU A 27 6.41 1.90 -9.15
N GLU A 28 6.68 2.72 -8.13
CA GLU A 28 7.58 2.36 -7.03
C GLU A 28 6.94 1.32 -6.11
N VAL A 29 5.64 1.46 -5.84
CA VAL A 29 4.87 0.50 -5.04
C VAL A 29 4.81 -0.85 -5.75
N ALA A 30 4.56 -0.87 -7.06
CA ALA A 30 4.48 -2.10 -7.85
C ALA A 30 5.73 -2.97 -7.68
N LYS A 31 6.94 -2.39 -7.79
CA LYS A 31 8.22 -3.10 -7.58
C LYS A 31 8.30 -3.92 -6.29
N SER A 32 7.48 -3.57 -5.29
CA SER A 32 7.44 -4.18 -3.97
C SER A 32 6.31 -5.18 -3.75
N VAL A 33 5.23 -5.14 -4.56
CA VAL A 33 3.99 -5.92 -4.31
C VAL A 33 3.44 -6.65 -5.54
N GLY A 34 3.90 -6.33 -6.75
CA GLY A 34 3.42 -6.96 -7.99
C GLY A 34 3.78 -6.20 -9.26
N ASP A 35 2.91 -6.27 -10.27
CA ASP A 35 3.14 -5.67 -11.58
C ASP A 35 2.06 -4.64 -11.93
N ILE A 36 2.42 -3.60 -12.68
CA ILE A 36 1.42 -2.65 -13.16
C ILE A 36 0.66 -3.25 -14.34
N GLN A 37 -0.64 -3.13 -14.29
CA GLN A 37 -1.56 -3.46 -15.35
C GLN A 37 -2.46 -2.25 -15.62
N THR A 38 -3.08 -2.27 -16.79
CA THR A 38 -4.05 -1.26 -17.21
C THR A 38 -5.38 -1.97 -17.42
N ASP A 39 -6.43 -1.42 -16.83
CA ASP A 39 -7.79 -1.95 -16.98
C ASP A 39 -8.39 -1.56 -18.34
N GLU A 40 -9.53 -2.16 -18.71
CA GLU A 40 -10.26 -1.84 -19.96
C GLU A 40 -10.67 -0.36 -20.05
N ASN A 41 -10.79 0.31 -18.90
CA ASN A 41 -11.09 1.74 -18.80
C ASN A 41 -9.86 2.65 -18.95
N GLY A 42 -8.66 2.10 -19.15
CA GLY A 42 -7.41 2.86 -19.22
C GLY A 42 -6.82 3.23 -17.86
N ASN A 43 -7.44 2.80 -16.75
CA ASN A 43 -6.96 3.06 -15.40
C ASN A 43 -5.80 2.12 -15.04
N ARG A 44 -4.71 2.68 -14.51
CA ARG A 44 -3.55 1.90 -14.05
C ARG A 44 -3.82 1.33 -12.66
N TYR A 45 -3.52 0.05 -12.48
CA TYR A 45 -3.61 -0.65 -11.20
C TYR A 45 -2.42 -1.58 -11.01
N ILE A 46 -2.16 -1.96 -9.77
CA ILE A 46 -1.13 -2.93 -9.44
C ILE A 46 -1.80 -4.29 -9.28
N LYS A 47 -1.43 -5.23 -10.15
CA LYS A 47 -1.77 -6.64 -10.02
C LYS A 47 -0.85 -7.26 -8.98
N VAL A 48 -1.39 -7.46 -7.79
CA VAL A 48 -0.66 -7.95 -6.62
C VAL A 48 -0.32 -9.43 -6.80
N ASP A 49 0.91 -9.79 -6.45
CA ASP A 49 1.30 -11.21 -6.41
C ASP A 49 0.64 -11.89 -5.20
N ARG A 50 -0.26 -12.84 -5.48
CA ARG A 50 -1.01 -13.58 -4.44
C ARG A 50 -0.12 -14.41 -3.52
N ARG A 51 1.14 -14.68 -3.91
CA ARG A 51 2.14 -15.33 -3.03
C ARG A 51 2.62 -14.39 -1.94
N LEU A 52 2.65 -13.08 -2.21
CA LEU A 52 2.99 -12.04 -1.24
C LEU A 52 1.76 -11.67 -0.40
N ILE A 53 0.64 -11.41 -1.05
CA ILE A 53 -0.59 -10.94 -0.41
C ILE A 53 -1.77 -11.75 -0.97
N PRO A 54 -2.15 -12.89 -0.36
CA PRO A 54 -3.22 -13.74 -0.88
C PRO A 54 -4.61 -13.12 -0.76
N ALA A 55 -4.77 -12.10 0.07
CA ALA A 55 -6.04 -11.43 0.34
C ALA A 55 -6.42 -10.38 -0.72
N LEU A 56 -5.48 -9.94 -1.56
CA LEU A 56 -5.68 -8.89 -2.54
C LEU A 56 -5.12 -9.33 -3.89
N THR A 57 -5.83 -8.97 -4.95
CA THR A 57 -5.43 -9.29 -6.33
C THR A 57 -5.08 -8.03 -7.10
N GLU A 58 -5.78 -6.94 -6.80
CA GLU A 58 -5.72 -5.68 -7.53
C GLU A 58 -5.67 -4.54 -6.53
N VAL A 59 -4.80 -3.57 -6.78
CA VAL A 59 -4.60 -2.40 -5.94
C VAL A 59 -4.62 -1.17 -6.82
N TYR A 60 -5.58 -0.30 -6.54
CA TYR A 60 -5.79 0.95 -7.27
C TYR A 60 -5.18 2.14 -6.50
N PRO A 61 -4.96 3.27 -7.18
CA PRO A 61 -4.70 4.53 -6.49
C PRO A 61 -5.77 4.81 -5.41
N GLY A 62 -5.34 5.28 -4.24
CA GLY A 62 -6.16 5.49 -3.04
C GLY A 62 -6.06 4.37 -1.99
N TYR A 63 -5.37 3.28 -2.29
CA TYR A 63 -5.07 2.21 -1.32
C TYR A 63 -3.85 2.58 -0.46
N PHE A 64 -3.65 1.87 0.64
CA PHE A 64 -2.49 2.05 1.52
C PHE A 64 -1.58 0.83 1.48
N MET A 65 -0.28 1.02 1.22
CA MET A 65 0.74 -0.01 1.37
C MET A 65 1.47 0.15 2.70
N THR A 66 1.43 -0.87 3.52
CA THR A 66 2.23 -1.00 4.74
C THR A 66 3.54 -1.72 4.46
N LYS A 67 4.61 -1.24 5.09
CA LYS A 67 5.94 -1.83 5.05
C LYS A 67 6.23 -2.47 6.42
N MET A 68 6.33 -3.79 6.44
CA MET A 68 6.73 -4.56 7.63
C MET A 68 7.99 -5.35 7.28
N ASP A 69 9.18 -4.82 7.55
CA ASP A 69 10.51 -5.46 7.48
C ASP A 69 10.82 -6.36 6.26
N LYS A 70 10.13 -7.50 6.10
CA LYS A 70 10.25 -8.45 4.98
C LYS A 70 8.96 -8.69 4.18
N LYS A 71 7.84 -8.08 4.55
CA LYS A 71 6.52 -8.28 3.93
C LYS A 71 5.78 -6.96 3.81
N ASN A 72 5.51 -6.58 2.57
CA ASN A 72 4.61 -5.47 2.29
C ASN A 72 3.17 -5.99 2.24
N ARG A 73 2.22 -5.19 2.72
CA ARG A 73 0.79 -5.51 2.63
C ARG A 73 0.02 -4.29 2.18
N CYS A 74 -0.95 -4.50 1.29
CA CYS A 74 -1.88 -3.45 0.88
C CYS A 74 -3.19 -3.56 1.66
N TYR A 75 -3.85 -2.44 1.87
CA TYR A 75 -5.15 -2.34 2.52
C TYR A 75 -6.00 -1.29 1.79
N THR A 76 -7.32 -1.50 1.76
CA THR A 76 -8.26 -0.45 1.37
C THR A 76 -8.21 0.70 2.38
N PRO A 77 -8.49 1.95 1.99
CA PRO A 77 -8.48 3.09 2.91
C PRO A 77 -9.40 2.87 4.13
N GLU A 78 -10.56 2.26 3.93
CA GLU A 78 -11.51 1.96 5.00
C GLU A 78 -10.99 0.92 6.00
N LEU A 79 -10.39 -0.17 5.51
CA LEU A 79 -9.83 -1.22 6.36
C LEU A 79 -8.57 -0.71 7.06
N PHE A 80 -7.77 0.09 6.36
CA PHE A 80 -6.56 0.70 6.89
C PHE A 80 -6.90 1.64 8.06
N ALA A 81 -7.84 2.56 7.87
CA ALA A 81 -8.28 3.47 8.93
C ALA A 81 -8.92 2.75 10.14
N LYS A 82 -9.54 1.57 9.93
CA LYS A 82 -10.05 0.73 11.03
C LYS A 82 -8.96 0.01 11.82
N LEU A 83 -7.87 -0.38 11.16
CA LEU A 83 -6.81 -1.20 11.76
C LEU A 83 -5.64 -0.38 12.30
N PHE A 84 -5.43 0.81 11.75
CA PHE A 84 -4.24 1.63 11.98
C PHE A 84 -4.66 3.04 12.36
N VAL A 85 -4.10 3.55 13.46
CA VAL A 85 -4.31 4.92 13.91
C VAL A 85 -3.08 5.73 13.52
N LYS A 86 -3.28 6.84 12.80
CA LYS A 86 -2.18 7.74 12.45
C LYS A 86 -1.58 8.27 13.74
N LYS A 87 -0.29 8.01 13.97
CA LYS A 87 0.42 8.60 15.09
C LYS A 87 0.69 10.05 14.72
N ALA A 88 -0.13 10.97 15.22
CA ALA A 88 0.20 12.38 15.13
C ALA A 88 1.53 12.55 15.87
N ALA A 89 2.56 13.02 15.18
CA ALA A 89 3.81 13.40 15.82
C ALA A 89 3.46 14.43 16.91
N ALA A 90 3.64 14.03 18.17
CA ALA A 90 3.45 14.90 19.33
C ALA A 90 4.62 15.88 19.46
#